data_AF-A0A349BS83-F1
#
_entry.id   AF-A0A349BS83-F1
#
_cell.length_a   1.000
_cell.length_b   1.000
_cell.length_c   1.000
_cell.angle_alpha   90.00
_cell.angle_beta   90.00
_cell.angle_gamma   90.00
#
_symmetry.space_group_name_H-M   'P 1'
#
loop_
_entity.id
_entity.type
_entity.pdbx_description
1 polymer ?
#
loop_
_entity_poly.entity_id
_entity_poly.type
_entity_poly.pdbx_seq_one_letter_code
_entity_poly.pdbx_strand_id
1 'polypeptide(L)'
;RYTKPVDGNAYTFELLDAGKYRVRLIEDANENEQWDTGNYLQKIQPEKVIYFWKEIDLRANWDMNETFNTSQNYPDLPESATASGVLEAPDNPTQP
;
A
#
# COMPACT_ATOMS: atom_id res chain seq x y z
N ARG A 1 -2.59 3.65 14.70
CA ARG A 1 -1.17 3.70 14.24
C ARG A 1 -0.36 2.85 15.20
N TYR A 2 0.62 2.11 14.70
CA TYR A 2 1.63 1.45 15.52
C TYR A 2 2.94 2.22 15.42
N THR A 3 3.65 2.37 16.54
CA THR A 3 4.95 3.09 16.63
C THR A 3 6.11 2.15 16.97
N LYS A 4 5.82 0.93 17.42
CA LYS A 4 6.81 -0.08 17.78
C LYS A 4 6.50 -1.40 17.11
N PRO A 5 7.51 -2.22 16.79
CA PRO A 5 7.30 -3.57 16.31
C PRO A 5 6.48 -4.39 17.30
N VAL A 6 5.53 -5.16 16.79
CA VAL A 6 4.75 -6.12 17.57
C VAL A 6 5.32 -7.52 17.34
N ASP A 7 5.35 -8.34 18.39
CA ASP A 7 5.80 -9.73 18.27
C ASP A 7 5.01 -10.47 17.18
N GLY A 8 5.74 -11.11 16.25
CA GLY A 8 5.15 -11.79 15.09
C GLY A 8 4.85 -10.90 13.89
N ASN A 9 5.17 -9.60 13.94
CA ASN A 9 4.98 -8.64 12.84
C ASN A 9 3.54 -8.56 12.29
N ALA A 10 2.56 -8.84 13.14
CA ALA A 10 1.14 -8.76 12.81
C ALA A 10 0.53 -7.48 13.40
N TYR A 11 -0.20 -6.74 12.57
CA TYR A 11 -0.83 -5.47 12.95
C TYR A 11 -2.31 -5.51 12.57
N THR A 12 -3.18 -5.23 13.54
CA THR A 12 -4.64 -5.29 13.36
C THR A 12 -5.23 -3.91 13.51
N PHE A 13 -6.10 -3.53 12.57
CA PHE A 13 -6.84 -2.27 12.63
C PHE A 13 -8.32 -2.59 12.67
N GLU A 14 -8.93 -2.44 13.85
CA GLU A 14 -10.34 -2.73 14.07
C GLU A 14 -11.18 -1.44 13.94
N LEU A 15 -12.50 -1.62 13.71
CA LEU A 15 -13.48 -0.54 13.66
C LEU A 15 -13.16 0.56 12.62
N LEU A 16 -12.57 0.15 11.49
CA LEU A 16 -12.41 1.04 10.34
C LEU A 16 -13.73 1.17 9.59
N ASP A 17 -14.06 2.40 9.19
CA ASP A 17 -15.17 2.65 8.28
C ASP A 17 -14.92 2.01 6.91
N ALA A 18 -15.98 1.72 6.17
CA ALA A 18 -15.84 1.28 4.79
C ALA A 18 -15.25 2.41 3.93
N GLY A 19 -14.26 2.09 3.11
CA GLY A 19 -13.59 3.07 2.28
C GLY A 19 -12.27 2.58 1.71
N LYS A 20 -11.59 3.51 1.04
CA LYS A 20 -10.32 3.26 0.38
C LYS A 20 -9.17 3.69 1.27
N TYR A 21 -8.25 2.78 1.56
CA TYR A 21 -7.13 2.98 2.45
C TYR A 21 -5.80 2.74 1.76
N ARG A 22 -4.79 3.49 2.20
CA ARG A 22 -3.38 3.26 1.84
C ARG A 22 -2.60 2.97 3.11
N VAL A 23 -1.72 1.98 3.04
CA VAL A 23 -0.84 1.61 4.15
C VAL A 23 0.57 2.08 3.82
N ARG A 24 1.25 2.66 4.82
CA ARG A 24 2.65 3.07 4.72
C ARG A 24 3.39 2.66 5.99
N LEU A 25 4.64 2.24 5.82
CA LEU A 25 5.62 2.04 6.88
C LEU A 25 6.61 3.19 6.82
N ILE A 26 6.88 3.80 7.96
CA ILE A 26 7.86 4.89 8.09
C ILE A 26 8.96 4.35 8.98
N GLU A 27 10.19 4.36 8.48
CA GLU A 27 11.38 4.10 9.30
C GLU A 27 11.72 5.39 10.04
N ASP A 28 11.27 5.48 11.30
CA ASP A 28 11.57 6.59 12.20
C ASP A 28 13.04 6.53 12.63
N ALA A 29 13.85 7.39 12.01
CA ALA A 29 15.30 7.36 12.16
C ALA A 29 15.79 8.16 13.38
N ASN A 30 14.93 9.04 13.92
CA ASN A 30 15.27 9.93 15.03
C ASN A 30 14.49 9.61 16.32
N GLU A 31 13.66 8.56 16.27
CA GLU A 31 12.88 8.00 17.38
C GLU A 31 11.91 9.03 18.00
N ASN A 32 11.40 9.97 17.21
CA ASN A 32 10.52 11.04 17.68
C ASN A 32 9.02 10.76 17.50
N GLU A 33 8.67 9.59 16.94
CA GLU A 33 7.33 9.11 16.63
C GLU A 33 6.52 10.00 15.66
N GLN A 34 7.16 11.00 15.08
CA GLN A 34 6.60 11.92 14.09
C GLN A 34 7.07 11.50 12.70
N TRP A 35 6.53 12.15 11.68
CA TRP A 35 7.00 11.95 10.31
C TRP A 35 7.75 13.19 9.91
N ASP A 36 9.07 13.05 9.71
CA ASP A 36 9.93 14.16 9.36
C ASP A 36 10.22 14.20 7.85
N THR A 37 9.90 15.35 7.24
CA THR A 37 10.14 15.63 5.83
C THR A 37 11.60 15.96 5.50
N GLY A 38 12.50 15.86 6.48
CA GLY A 38 13.90 16.27 6.38
C GLY A 38 14.09 17.79 6.48
N ASN A 39 15.33 18.25 6.29
CA ASN A 39 15.69 19.66 6.32
C ASN A 39 16.70 19.99 5.22
N TYR A 40 16.26 20.72 4.20
CA TYR A 40 17.10 21.07 3.05
C TYR A 40 18.32 21.91 3.43
N LEU A 41 18.16 22.91 4.29
CA LEU A 41 19.24 23.81 4.71
C LEU A 41 20.31 23.06 5.52
N GLN A 42 19.88 22.09 6.33
CA GLN A 42 20.77 21.23 7.11
C GLN A 42 21.24 19.99 6.33
N LYS A 43 20.82 19.84 5.06
CA LYS A 43 21.10 18.67 4.20
C LYS A 43 20.66 17.33 4.81
N ILE A 44 19.61 17.35 5.61
CA ILE A 44 19.02 16.15 6.22
C ILE A 44 17.95 15.61 5.27
N GLN A 45 18.06 14.34 4.88
CA GLN A 45 17.08 13.65 4.06
C GLN A 45 15.79 13.38 4.86
N PRO A 46 14.61 13.33 4.20
CA PRO A 46 13.38 12.86 4.83
C PRO A 46 13.50 11.41 5.30
N GLU A 47 12.64 11.05 6.25
CA GLU A 47 12.51 9.66 6.68
C GLU A 47 12.05 8.76 5.55
N LYS A 48 12.57 7.53 5.55
CA LYS A 48 12.24 6.54 4.52
C LYS A 48 10.81 6.07 4.71
N VAL A 49 10.01 6.24 3.67
CA VAL A 49 8.62 5.78 3.61
C VAL A 49 8.52 4.65 2.60
N ILE A 50 7.96 3.52 3.04
CA ILE A 50 7.64 2.37 2.20
C ILE A 50 6.12 2.31 2.07
N TYR A 51 5.61 2.28 0.84
CA TYR A 51 4.18 2.21 0.57
C TYR A 51 3.75 0.77 0.30
N PHE A 52 2.57 0.41 0.80
CA PHE A 52 1.90 -0.79 0.32
C PHE A 52 1.52 -0.60 -1.15
N TRP A 53 1.75 -1.65 -1.95
CA TRP A 53 1.76 -1.57 -3.40
C TRP A 53 0.39 -1.29 -4.05
N LYS A 54 -0.73 -1.56 -3.35
CA LYS A 54 -2.08 -1.28 -3.82
C LYS A 54 -2.89 -0.46 -2.81
N GLU A 55 -3.94 0.18 -3.31
CA GLU A 55 -5.01 0.69 -2.45
C GLU A 55 -5.86 -0.48 -1.94
N ILE A 56 -6.28 -0.41 -0.68
CA ILE A 56 -7.17 -1.38 -0.04
C ILE A 56 -8.58 -0.80 -0.07
N ASP A 57 -9.49 -1.44 -0.81
CA ASP A 57 -10.92 -1.12 -0.82
C ASP A 57 -11.62 -1.94 0.28
N LEU A 58 -11.76 -1.35 1.47
CA LEU A 58 -12.35 -1.99 2.64
C LEU A 58 -13.87 -1.81 2.62
N ARG A 59 -14.60 -2.93 2.66
CA ARG A 59 -16.07 -2.93 2.69
C ARG A 59 -16.58 -3.09 4.12
N ALA A 60 -17.78 -2.59 4.37
CA ALA A 60 -18.43 -2.74 5.67
C ALA A 60 -18.62 -4.23 6.00
N ASN A 61 -18.32 -4.61 7.24
CA ASN A 61 -18.44 -5.97 7.77
C ASN A 61 -17.55 -7.02 7.07
N TRP A 62 -16.47 -6.61 6.40
CA TRP A 62 -15.46 -7.54 5.86
C TRP A 62 -14.19 -7.52 6.70
N ASP A 63 -13.68 -8.71 7.01
CA ASP A 63 -12.34 -8.90 7.55
C ASP A 63 -11.37 -9.19 6.41
N MET A 64 -10.22 -8.51 6.41
CA MET A 64 -9.19 -8.64 5.37
C MET A 64 -7.81 -8.80 6.00
N ASN A 65 -7.00 -9.68 5.42
CA ASN A 65 -5.60 -9.90 5.81
C ASN A 65 -4.70 -9.75 4.59
N GLU A 66 -3.67 -8.90 4.70
CA GLU A 66 -2.73 -8.61 3.62
C GLU A 66 -1.29 -8.72 4.12
N THR A 67 -0.40 -9.23 3.27
CA THR A 67 1.04 -9.33 3.58
C THR A 67 1.78 -8.12 3.04
N PHE A 68 2.39 -7.33 3.92
CA PHE A 68 3.19 -6.17 3.53
C PHE A 68 4.67 -6.53 3.42
N ASN A 69 5.17 -6.66 2.19
CA ASN A 69 6.60 -6.82 1.93
C ASN A 69 7.32 -5.46 2.00
N THR A 70 8.12 -5.24 3.04
CA THR A 70 8.83 -3.98 3.31
C THR A 70 10.13 -3.82 2.52
N SER A 71 10.62 -4.90 1.90
CA SER A 71 11.83 -4.87 1.07
C SER A 71 11.57 -4.25 -0.31
N GLN A 72 10.31 -4.06 -0.68
CA GLN A 72 9.90 -3.52 -1.98
C GLN A 72 9.48 -2.06 -1.80
N ASN A 73 10.32 -1.12 -2.23
CA ASN A 73 9.93 0.28 -2.34
C ASN A 73 9.51 0.53 -3.79
N TYR A 74 8.22 0.42 -4.10
CA TYR A 74 7.69 0.67 -5.44
C TYR A 74 7.41 2.18 -5.60
N PRO A 75 8.30 2.97 -6.27
CA PRO A 75 7.96 4.34 -6.65
C PRO A 75 6.88 4.37 -7.73
N ASP A 76 6.82 3.32 -8.56
CA ASP A 76 5.86 3.14 -9.65
C ASP A 76 5.12 1.81 -9.47
N LEU A 77 3.79 1.84 -9.55
CA LEU A 77 2.95 0.63 -9.57
C LEU A 77 3.40 -0.29 -10.71
N PRO A 78 3.63 -1.60 -10.50
CA PRO A 78 3.76 -2.50 -11.63
C PRO A 78 2.46 -2.46 -12.42
N GLU A 79 2.53 -1.97 -13.68
CA GLU A 79 1.43 -1.91 -14.66
C GLU A 79 0.60 -3.22 -14.72
N SER A 80 1.22 -4.34 -14.36
CA SER A 80 0.64 -5.69 -14.30
C SER A 80 -0.57 -5.86 -13.34
N ALA A 81 -0.79 -4.95 -12.37
CA ALA A 81 -1.98 -5.02 -11.51
C ALA A 81 -3.24 -4.37 -12.13
N THR A 82 -3.11 -3.71 -13.29
CA THR A 82 -4.25 -3.15 -14.04
C THR A 82 -4.31 -3.78 -15.44
N ALA A 83 -4.66 -5.06 -15.51
CA ALA A 83 -5.11 -5.68 -16.75
C ALA A 83 -6.50 -6.29 -16.57
N SER A 84 -7.51 -5.45 -16.34
CA SER A 84 -8.81 -5.67 -16.99
C SER A 84 -8.67 -5.22 -18.44
N GLY A 85 -7.96 -6.04 -19.23
CA GLY A 85 -7.80 -5.88 -20.66
C GLY A 85 -8.61 -6.95 -21.38
N VAL A 86 -9.83 -6.56 -21.76
CA VAL A 86 -10.59 -7.03 -22.94
C VAL A 86 -10.99 -8.51 -22.99
N LEU A 87 -12.27 -8.79 -22.72
CA LEU A 87 -12.98 -9.91 -23.35
C LEU A 87 -13.15 -9.57 -24.83
N GLU A 88 -12.25 -10.00 -25.70
CA GLU A 88 -12.53 -10.02 -27.14
C GLU A 88 -13.46 -11.20 -27.41
N ALA A 89 -14.74 -10.90 -27.66
CA ALA A 89 -15.64 -11.87 -28.28
C ALA A 89 -15.12 -12.15 -29.70
N PRO A 90 -14.92 -13.41 -30.11
CA PRO A 90 -14.58 -13.68 -31.49
C PRO A 90 -15.77 -13.33 -32.39
N ASP A 91 -15.57 -12.38 -33.29
CA ASP A 91 -16.46 -12.08 -34.41
C ASP A 91 -16.79 -13.37 -35.16
N ASN A 92 -18.09 -13.65 -35.31
CA ASN A 92 -18.61 -14.71 -36.16
C ASN A 92 -19.01 -14.11 -37.52
N PRO A 93 -18.26 -14.34 -38.60
CA PRO A 93 -18.78 -14.14 -39.95
C PRO A 93 -19.44 -15.43 -40.47
N THR A 94 -20.71 -15.25 -40.85
CA THR A 94 -21.62 -16.17 -41.52
C THR A 94 -20.98 -16.95 -42.69
N GLN A 95 -21.22 -18.25 -42.71
CA GLN A 95 -20.79 -19.19 -43.76
C GLN A 95 -21.71 -19.08 -45.00
N PRO A 96 -21.20 -19.07 -46.25
CA PRO A 96 -21.97 -19.47 -47.42
C PRO A 96 -22.07 -20.99 -47.55
#